data_AF-A0AAE1T984-F1
#
_entry.id   AF-A0AAE1T984-F1
#
_cell.length_a   1.000
_cell.length_b   1.000
_cell.length_c   1.000
_cell.angle_alpha   90.00
_cell.angle_beta   90.00
_cell.angle_gamma   90.00
#
_symmetry.space_group_name_H-M   'P 1'
#
loop_
_entity.id
_entity.type
_entity.pdbx_description
1 polymer ?
#
loop_
_entity_poly.entity_id
_entity_poly.type
_entity_poly.pdbx_seq_one_letter_code
_entity_poly.pdbx_strand_id
1 'polypeptide(L)'
;MAQTTSGRKCIFCDLPYLTTHLIRHNLDVMHIDKNVFDNIFNTIMGIKGKSKDNLNARKDLAIICNRPELQVDERRPTVMPKVVYTLTKDQKRKVCEWVKCLRFPDGYTSNLSKCVDMTESRLHGMKNHDCHIFMQKLIPIAFWEMVPEHVWSALMEVSLMFQVLCSTTINIKKVQELEDSVAVIICNLEKVFPPTFFD
;
A
#
# COMPACT_ATOMS: atom_id res chain seq x y z
N MET A 1 39.97 -17.63 4.68
CA MET A 1 39.25 -18.87 5.04
C MET A 1 38.08 -18.51 5.94
N ALA A 2 36.88 -18.53 5.39
CA ALA A 2 35.60 -18.83 6.06
C ALA A 2 34.57 -18.94 4.93
N GLN A 3 34.31 -20.17 4.50
CA GLN A 3 33.20 -20.48 3.58
C GLN A 3 31.91 -20.49 4.41
N THR A 4 30.84 -19.88 3.91
CA THR A 4 29.47 -20.32 4.20
C THR A 4 28.64 -20.28 2.91
N THR A 5 28.50 -21.48 2.34
CA THR A 5 27.29 -22.10 1.77
C THR A 5 26.32 -21.28 0.90
N SER A 6 26.28 -21.66 -0.39
CA SER A 6 25.10 -21.94 -1.23
C SER A 6 23.79 -21.16 -0.96
N GLY A 7 23.52 -20.15 -1.79
CA GLY A 7 22.21 -19.51 -1.96
C GLY A 7 22.31 -18.47 -3.08
N ARG A 8 21.35 -18.44 -4.02
CA ARG A 8 21.41 -17.67 -5.28
C ARG A 8 21.86 -16.22 -5.05
N LYS A 9 22.88 -15.78 -5.80
CA LYS A 9 23.30 -14.37 -5.87
C LYS A 9 22.10 -13.53 -6.31
N CYS A 10 21.76 -12.54 -5.50
CA CYS A 10 20.75 -11.54 -5.81
C CYS A 10 21.18 -10.72 -7.03
N ILE A 11 20.28 -10.46 -8.00
CA ILE A 11 20.61 -9.77 -9.25
C ILE A 11 21.14 -8.35 -9.01
N PHE A 12 20.78 -7.76 -7.86
CA PHE A 12 21.25 -6.45 -7.44
C PHE A 12 22.75 -6.43 -7.11
N CYS A 13 23.39 -7.60 -6.92
CA CYS A 13 24.83 -7.72 -6.68
C CYS A 13 25.69 -7.42 -7.92
N ASP A 14 25.11 -7.40 -9.12
CA ASP A 14 25.85 -7.26 -10.39
C ASP A 14 25.81 -5.82 -10.96
N LEU A 15 25.21 -4.86 -10.25
CA LEU A 15 25.11 -3.47 -10.71
C LEU A 15 26.45 -2.71 -10.52
N PRO A 16 26.95 -2.00 -11.57
CA PRO A 16 28.29 -1.38 -11.55
C PRO A 16 28.52 -0.36 -10.43
N TYR A 17 27.45 0.26 -9.93
CA TYR A 17 27.52 1.30 -8.90
C TYR A 17 27.38 0.76 -7.46
N LEU A 18 27.13 -0.54 -7.29
CA LEU A 18 26.95 -1.14 -5.95
C LEU A 18 28.26 -1.17 -5.14
N THR A 19 29.40 -1.10 -5.82
CA THR A 19 30.75 -1.04 -5.25
C THR A 19 31.08 0.32 -4.65
N THR A 20 30.37 1.40 -5.03
CA THR A 20 30.60 2.75 -4.50
C THR A 20 29.77 3.07 -3.25
N HIS A 21 28.82 2.19 -2.88
CA HIS A 21 27.99 2.35 -1.69
C HIS A 21 28.66 1.74 -0.45
N LEU A 22 28.96 2.59 0.55
CA LEU A 22 29.59 2.19 1.82
C LEU A 22 28.70 1.30 2.70
N ILE A 23 27.38 1.34 2.56
CA ILE A 23 26.41 0.51 3.29
C ILE A 23 25.36 -0.01 2.30
N ARG A 24 25.27 -1.33 2.13
CA ARG A 24 24.49 -1.98 1.06
C ARG A 24 23.00 -2.20 1.39
N HIS A 25 22.53 -1.82 2.59
CA HIS A 25 21.22 -2.25 3.12
C HIS A 25 20.46 -1.20 3.95
N ASN A 26 20.63 0.10 3.71
CA ASN A 26 19.88 1.11 4.47
C ASN A 26 18.53 1.42 3.78
N LEU A 27 17.59 0.46 3.86
CA LEU A 27 16.20 0.69 3.49
C LEU A 27 15.55 1.55 4.58
N ASP A 28 15.17 2.78 4.22
CA ASP A 28 14.41 3.63 5.14
C ASP A 28 12.95 3.13 5.18
N VAL A 29 12.68 2.26 6.15
CA VAL A 29 11.38 1.61 6.32
C VAL A 29 10.27 2.64 6.48
N MET A 30 10.48 3.78 7.17
CA MET A 30 9.42 4.80 7.28
C MET A 30 9.06 5.42 5.94
N HIS A 31 10.03 5.64 5.06
CA HIS A 31 9.76 6.14 3.71
C HIS A 31 9.09 5.09 2.83
N ILE A 32 9.48 3.82 2.97
CA ILE A 32 8.82 2.70 2.27
C ILE A 32 7.36 2.58 2.72
N ASP A 33 7.11 2.54 4.02
CA ASP A 33 5.78 2.49 4.62
C ASP A 33 4.91 3.65 4.13
N LYS A 34 5.48 4.86 4.07
CA LYS A 34 4.78 6.03 3.55
C LYS A 34 4.38 5.85 2.09
N ASN A 35 5.29 5.38 1.25
CA ASN A 35 5.01 5.17 -0.17
C ASN A 35 3.93 4.09 -0.38
N VAL A 36 4.01 2.98 0.35
CA VAL A 36 3.00 1.92 0.29
C VAL A 36 1.65 2.40 0.82
N PHE A 37 1.64 3.14 1.93
CA PHE A 37 0.45 3.80 2.46
C PHE A 37 -0.17 4.74 1.42
N ASP A 38 0.61 5.62 0.82
CA ASP A 38 0.14 6.57 -0.17
C ASP A 38 -0.44 5.84 -1.40
N ASN A 39 0.21 4.77 -1.88
CA ASN A 39 -0.30 3.96 -2.98
C ASN A 39 -1.65 3.31 -2.64
N ILE A 40 -1.76 2.66 -1.48
CA ILE A 40 -3.00 2.02 -1.00
C ILE A 40 -4.10 3.04 -0.83
N PHE A 41 -3.84 4.06 -0.03
CA PHE A 41 -4.84 5.03 0.39
C PHE A 41 -5.34 5.84 -0.81
N ASN A 42 -4.45 6.36 -1.66
CA ASN A 42 -4.85 7.16 -2.82
C ASN A 42 -5.58 6.33 -3.89
N THR A 43 -5.25 5.06 -4.04
CA THR A 43 -5.92 4.17 -5.00
C THR A 43 -7.32 3.81 -4.54
N ILE A 44 -7.50 3.42 -3.26
CA ILE A 44 -8.83 3.10 -2.70
C ILE A 44 -9.72 4.35 -2.62
N MET A 45 -9.15 5.48 -2.20
CA MET A 45 -9.84 6.76 -2.18
C MET A 45 -10.00 7.35 -3.59
N GLY A 46 -9.47 6.72 -4.64
CA GLY A 46 -9.58 7.16 -6.04
C GLY A 46 -9.22 8.64 -6.23
N ILE A 47 -8.09 9.07 -5.67
CA ILE A 47 -7.64 10.47 -5.72
C ILE A 47 -7.06 10.77 -7.09
N LYS A 48 -7.64 11.76 -7.79
CA LYS A 48 -7.20 12.13 -9.14
C LYS A 48 -5.72 12.55 -9.13
N GLY A 49 -4.93 11.94 -10.02
CA GLY A 49 -3.49 12.22 -10.17
C GLY A 49 -2.59 11.54 -9.13
N LYS A 50 -3.14 10.84 -8.13
CA LYS A 50 -2.38 10.05 -7.14
C LYS A 50 -2.73 8.58 -7.12
N SER A 51 -3.93 8.23 -7.59
CA SER A 51 -4.34 6.83 -7.76
C SER A 51 -3.39 6.11 -8.70
N LYS A 52 -2.93 4.91 -8.29
CA LYS A 52 -2.14 4.03 -9.16
C LYS A 52 -3.00 3.39 -10.26
N ASP A 53 -4.32 3.39 -10.07
CA ASP A 53 -5.27 3.05 -11.11
C ASP A 53 -5.47 4.23 -12.09
N ASN A 54 -4.85 4.14 -13.26
CA ASN A 54 -4.90 5.13 -14.33
C ASN A 54 -5.14 4.45 -15.69
N LEU A 55 -5.37 5.25 -16.74
CA LEU A 55 -5.71 4.72 -18.07
C LEU A 55 -4.63 3.79 -18.64
N ASN A 56 -3.34 4.10 -18.42
CA ASN A 56 -2.24 3.25 -18.88
C ASN A 56 -2.23 1.93 -18.10
N ALA A 57 -2.39 1.99 -16.77
CA ALA A 57 -2.52 0.81 -15.92
C ALA A 57 -3.64 -0.13 -16.39
N ARG A 58 -4.76 0.42 -16.89
CA ARG A 58 -5.87 -0.37 -17.45
C ARG A 58 -5.56 -1.00 -18.80
N LYS A 59 -4.78 -0.33 -19.65
CA LYS A 59 -4.29 -0.92 -20.90
C LYS A 59 -3.30 -2.04 -20.62
N ASP A 60 -2.39 -1.83 -19.67
CA ASP A 60 -1.43 -2.84 -19.24
C ASP A 60 -2.15 -4.04 -18.61
N LEU A 61 -3.17 -3.79 -17.79
CA LEU A 61 -4.04 -4.84 -17.25
C LEU A 61 -4.68 -5.69 -18.35
N ALA A 62 -5.13 -5.09 -19.46
CA ALA A 62 -5.73 -5.84 -20.57
C ALA A 62 -4.75 -6.79 -21.26
N ILE A 63 -3.45 -6.48 -21.23
CA ILE A 63 -2.38 -7.26 -21.84
C ILE A 63 -1.84 -8.31 -20.87
N ILE A 64 -1.62 -7.92 -19.61
CA ILE A 64 -0.89 -8.71 -18.61
C ILE A 64 -1.85 -9.58 -17.77
N CYS A 65 -3.10 -9.15 -17.59
CA CYS A 65 -4.05 -9.79 -16.70
C CYS A 65 -5.35 -10.17 -17.42
N ASN A 66 -5.89 -11.36 -17.12
CA ASN A 66 -7.18 -11.79 -17.65
C ASN A 66 -8.34 -11.24 -16.79
N ARG A 67 -8.59 -9.92 -16.85
CA ARG A 67 -9.68 -9.21 -16.14
C ARG A 67 -10.53 -8.40 -17.11
N PRO A 68 -11.38 -9.04 -17.93
CA PRO A 68 -12.17 -8.35 -18.95
C PRO A 68 -13.09 -7.26 -18.37
N GLU A 69 -13.54 -7.41 -17.12
CA GLU A 69 -14.39 -6.46 -16.41
C GLU A 69 -13.72 -5.11 -16.12
N LEU A 70 -12.38 -5.06 -16.17
CA LEU A 70 -11.59 -3.85 -15.90
C LEU A 70 -11.02 -3.20 -17.16
N GLN A 71 -11.25 -3.80 -18.34
CA GLN A 71 -10.76 -3.30 -19.61
C GLN A 71 -11.49 -2.01 -20.03
N VAL A 72 -10.72 -1.07 -20.58
CA VAL A 72 -11.27 0.19 -21.10
C VAL A 72 -11.79 -0.02 -22.51
N ASP A 73 -12.99 0.48 -22.80
CA ASP A 73 -13.56 0.45 -24.14
C ASP A 73 -12.76 1.39 -25.06
N GLU A 74 -12.15 0.85 -26.11
CA GLU A 74 -11.40 1.61 -27.11
C GLU A 74 -12.24 2.67 -27.82
N ARG A 75 -13.56 2.48 -27.90
CA ARG A 75 -14.50 3.45 -28.49
C ARG A 75 -14.77 4.63 -27.56
N ARG A 76 -14.56 4.46 -26.26
CA ARG A 76 -14.78 5.47 -25.21
C ARG A 76 -13.64 5.44 -24.18
N PRO A 77 -12.40 5.78 -24.58
CA PRO A 77 -11.22 5.62 -23.72
C PRO A 77 -11.25 6.52 -22.47
N THR A 78 -12.14 7.50 -22.42
CA THR A 78 -12.35 8.40 -21.27
C THR A 78 -13.22 7.81 -20.18
N VAL A 79 -13.94 6.71 -20.42
CA VAL A 79 -14.83 6.09 -19.44
C VAL A 79 -14.17 4.83 -18.87
N MET A 80 -13.59 4.94 -17.68
CA MET A 80 -13.03 3.78 -16.99
C MET A 80 -14.13 3.03 -16.23
N PRO A 81 -14.20 1.68 -16.35
CA PRO A 81 -15.10 0.88 -15.54
C PRO A 81 -14.84 1.08 -14.05
N LYS A 82 -15.92 1.15 -13.27
CA LYS A 82 -15.83 1.28 -11.82
C LYS A 82 -15.19 0.02 -11.25
N VAL A 83 -14.11 0.20 -10.50
CA VAL A 83 -13.42 -0.86 -9.78
C VAL A 83 -14.03 -1.13 -8.42
N VAL A 84 -13.93 -2.39 -8.01
CA VAL A 84 -14.47 -2.91 -6.75
C VAL A 84 -13.74 -2.37 -5.52
N TYR A 85 -12.48 -1.95 -5.67
CA TYR A 85 -11.67 -1.41 -4.58
C TYR A 85 -11.74 0.12 -4.42
N THR A 86 -12.40 0.85 -5.34
CA THR A 86 -12.53 2.32 -5.21
C THR A 86 -13.81 2.70 -4.49
N LEU A 87 -13.68 3.55 -3.47
CA LEU A 87 -14.79 4.05 -2.68
C LEU A 87 -15.71 4.99 -3.46
N THR A 88 -16.99 4.94 -3.14
CA THR A 88 -17.97 5.96 -3.57
C THR A 88 -17.73 7.30 -2.87
N LYS A 89 -18.31 8.38 -3.39
CA LYS A 89 -18.16 9.73 -2.80
C LYS A 89 -18.61 9.77 -1.33
N ASP A 90 -19.70 9.08 -1.00
CA ASP A 90 -20.22 9.04 0.37
C ASP A 90 -19.32 8.21 1.31
N GLN A 91 -18.76 7.10 0.82
CA GLN A 91 -17.78 6.31 1.58
C GLN A 91 -16.49 7.10 1.84
N LYS A 92 -15.95 7.81 0.83
CA LYS A 92 -14.78 8.68 1.01
C LYS A 92 -15.01 9.74 2.10
N ARG A 93 -16.19 10.37 2.09
CA ARG A 93 -16.56 11.35 3.11
C ARG A 93 -16.60 10.72 4.51
N LYS A 94 -17.17 9.53 4.67
CA LYS A 94 -17.17 8.80 5.95
C LYS A 94 -15.76 8.50 6.46
N VAL A 95 -14.84 8.09 5.58
CA VAL A 95 -13.42 7.89 5.95
C VAL A 95 -12.82 9.20 6.44
N CYS A 96 -13.00 10.30 5.72
CA CYS A 96 -12.48 11.61 6.11
C CYS A 96 -13.07 12.10 7.44
N GLU A 97 -14.38 11.94 7.67
CA GLU A 97 -15.05 12.27 8.93
C GLU A 97 -14.48 11.44 10.09
N TRP A 98 -14.33 10.13 9.87
CA TRP A 98 -13.72 9.24 10.85
C TRP A 98 -12.30 9.68 11.21
N VAL A 99 -11.43 9.93 10.22
CA VAL A 99 -10.06 10.42 10.45
C VAL A 99 -10.05 11.75 11.20
N LYS A 100 -10.99 12.66 10.90
CA LYS A 100 -11.12 13.94 11.59
C LYS A 100 -11.52 13.79 13.06
N CYS A 101 -12.29 12.76 13.38
CA CYS A 101 -12.73 12.42 14.73
C CYS A 101 -11.69 11.62 15.54
N LEU A 102 -10.66 11.07 14.91
CA LEU A 102 -9.61 10.32 15.63
C LEU A 102 -8.92 11.19 16.68
N ARG A 103 -8.70 10.59 17.86
CA ARG A 103 -7.94 11.17 18.97
C ARG A 103 -7.00 10.10 19.48
N PHE A 104 -5.74 10.48 19.66
CA PHE A 104 -4.68 9.59 20.14
C PHE A 104 -4.01 10.19 21.38
N PRO A 105 -3.36 9.35 22.21
CA PRO A 105 -2.50 9.83 23.29
C PRO A 105 -1.41 10.78 22.77
N ASP A 106 -0.95 11.67 23.65
CA ASP A 106 0.13 12.59 23.31
C ASP A 106 1.40 11.84 22.88
N GLY A 107 2.07 12.35 21.85
CA GLY A 107 3.25 11.72 21.24
C GLY A 107 2.98 10.50 20.35
N TYR A 108 1.73 10.00 20.24
CA TYR A 108 1.44 8.82 19.42
C TYR A 108 1.32 9.12 17.91
N THR A 109 0.54 10.13 17.55
CA THR A 109 0.46 10.67 16.18
C THR A 109 0.37 12.20 16.23
N SER A 110 0.59 12.85 15.10
CA SER A 110 0.19 14.25 14.96
C SER A 110 -1.35 14.37 14.93
N ASN A 111 -1.85 15.61 15.03
CA ASN A 111 -3.29 15.86 14.93
C ASN A 111 -3.79 15.65 13.49
N LEU A 112 -4.21 14.42 13.18
CA LEU A 112 -4.68 14.00 11.86
C LEU A 112 -5.87 14.81 11.33
N SER A 113 -6.66 15.44 12.20
CA SER A 113 -7.78 16.28 11.76
C SER A 113 -7.33 17.47 10.89
N LYS A 114 -6.08 17.93 11.06
CA LYS A 114 -5.48 19.00 10.24
C LYS A 114 -5.08 18.51 8.84
N CYS A 115 -5.00 17.20 8.64
CA CYS A 115 -4.66 16.59 7.36
C CYS A 115 -5.90 16.30 6.51
N VAL A 116 -7.12 16.51 7.03
CA VAL A 116 -8.37 16.16 6.34
C VAL A 116 -8.91 17.35 5.56
N ASP A 117 -9.07 17.17 4.25
CA ASP A 117 -9.79 18.08 3.37
C ASP A 117 -11.18 17.51 3.07
N MET A 118 -12.20 18.09 3.72
CA MET A 118 -13.60 17.66 3.58
C MET A 118 -14.21 18.07 2.23
N THR A 119 -13.69 19.11 1.58
CA THR A 119 -14.21 19.61 0.31
C THR A 119 -13.86 18.64 -0.81
N GLU A 120 -12.60 18.20 -0.85
CA GLU A 120 -12.12 17.23 -1.83
C GLU A 120 -12.21 15.78 -1.34
N SER A 121 -12.57 15.54 -0.07
CA SER A 121 -12.61 14.20 0.57
C SER A 121 -11.29 13.45 0.41
N ARG A 122 -10.19 14.11 0.79
CA ARG A 122 -8.82 13.59 0.70
C ARG A 122 -8.01 13.89 1.95
N LEU A 123 -6.86 13.23 2.08
CA LEU A 123 -5.86 13.56 3.08
C LEU A 123 -4.68 14.29 2.44
N HIS A 124 -4.09 15.26 3.15
CA HIS A 124 -2.90 15.99 2.73
C HIS A 124 -1.96 16.29 3.89
N GLY A 125 -0.67 16.46 3.60
CA GLY A 125 0.31 16.93 4.58
C GLY A 125 0.54 15.97 5.75
N MET A 126 0.25 14.68 5.59
CA MET A 126 0.57 13.67 6.60
C MET A 126 2.08 13.45 6.67
N LYS A 127 2.60 13.40 7.90
CA LYS A 127 4.01 13.08 8.14
C LYS A 127 4.26 11.57 7.96
N ASN A 128 5.51 11.18 7.73
CA ASN A 128 5.86 9.76 7.54
C ASN A 128 5.44 8.92 8.75
N HIS A 129 5.66 9.43 9.97
CA HIS A 129 5.20 8.79 11.21
C HIS A 129 3.68 8.57 11.24
N ASP A 130 2.90 9.56 10.81
CA ASP A 130 1.44 9.43 10.77
C ASP A 130 1.01 8.35 9.77
N CYS A 131 1.63 8.34 8.58
CA CYS A 131 1.40 7.31 7.57
C CYS A 131 1.79 5.91 8.07
N HIS A 132 2.90 5.80 8.79
CA HIS A 132 3.39 4.54 9.38
C HIS A 132 2.39 3.96 10.39
N ILE A 133 1.90 4.79 11.33
CA ILE A 133 0.87 4.37 12.28
C ILE A 133 -0.42 4.01 11.55
N PHE A 134 -0.80 4.78 10.53
CA PHE A 134 -2.01 4.50 9.76
C PHE A 134 -1.92 3.16 9.03
N MET A 135 -0.79 2.92 8.36
CA MET A 135 -0.52 1.70 7.61
C MET A 135 -0.60 0.47 8.50
N GLN A 136 0.01 0.54 9.68
CA GLN A 136 0.05 -0.57 10.61
C GLN A 136 -1.28 -0.79 11.30
N LYS A 137 -1.96 0.25 11.79
CA LYS A 137 -3.05 0.10 12.76
C LYS A 137 -4.42 0.52 12.24
N LEU A 138 -4.48 1.43 11.27
CA LEU A 138 -5.71 2.11 10.91
C LEU A 138 -6.25 1.71 9.54
N ILE A 139 -5.43 1.26 8.59
CA ILE A 139 -5.89 0.82 7.24
C ILE A 139 -7.03 -0.20 7.32
N PRO A 140 -6.96 -1.30 8.11
CA PRO A 140 -8.04 -2.29 8.14
C PRO A 140 -9.31 -1.73 8.75
N ILE A 141 -9.19 -0.78 9.68
CA ILE A 141 -10.33 -0.13 10.34
C ILE A 141 -10.97 0.90 9.41
N ALA A 142 -10.15 1.68 8.71
CA ALA A 142 -10.58 2.74 7.80
C ALA A 142 -11.47 2.22 6.67
N PHE A 143 -11.19 1.00 6.20
CA PHE A 143 -11.87 0.38 5.06
C PHE A 143 -12.77 -0.79 5.45
N TRP A 144 -12.97 -1.05 6.74
CA TRP A 144 -13.90 -2.08 7.23
C TRP A 144 -15.30 -1.83 6.66
N GLU A 145 -15.93 -2.87 6.08
CA GLU A 145 -17.24 -2.82 5.42
C GLU A 145 -17.37 -1.79 4.26
N MET A 146 -16.29 -1.12 3.85
CA MET A 146 -16.32 -0.14 2.76
C MET A 146 -15.91 -0.73 1.41
N VAL A 147 -15.12 -1.80 1.44
CA VAL A 147 -14.62 -2.53 0.27
C VAL A 147 -15.02 -4.00 0.38
N PRO A 148 -15.03 -4.77 -0.73
CA PRO A 148 -15.30 -6.21 -0.68
C PRO A 148 -14.32 -6.95 0.23
N GLU A 149 -14.77 -8.06 0.81
CA GLU A 149 -14.01 -8.86 1.78
C GLU A 149 -12.61 -9.24 1.28
N HIS A 150 -12.48 -9.68 0.03
CA HIS A 150 -11.18 -10.05 -0.55
C HIS A 150 -10.20 -8.87 -0.65
N VAL A 151 -10.69 -7.65 -0.90
CA VAL A 151 -9.87 -6.43 -0.90
C VAL A 151 -9.47 -6.09 0.54
N TRP A 152 -10.44 -6.13 1.45
CA TRP A 152 -10.20 -5.83 2.86
C TRP A 152 -9.19 -6.80 3.49
N SER A 153 -9.30 -8.10 3.20
CA SER A 153 -8.36 -9.13 3.66
C SER A 153 -6.94 -8.86 3.18
N ALA A 154 -6.76 -8.50 1.91
CA ALA A 154 -5.44 -8.15 1.39
C ALA A 154 -4.84 -6.92 2.11
N LEU A 155 -5.66 -5.90 2.41
CA LEU A 155 -5.22 -4.73 3.17
C LEU A 155 -4.83 -5.09 4.60
N MET A 156 -5.61 -5.95 5.24
CA MET A 156 -5.36 -6.45 6.58
C MET A 156 -4.04 -7.21 6.66
N GLU A 157 -3.78 -8.12 5.71
CA GLU A 157 -2.53 -8.86 5.61
C GLU A 157 -1.31 -7.95 5.46
N VAL A 158 -1.40 -6.91 4.63
CA VAL A 158 -0.30 -5.94 4.47
C VAL A 158 -0.08 -5.14 5.75
N SER A 159 -1.15 -4.67 6.40
CA SER A 159 -1.03 -3.99 7.69
C SER A 159 -0.35 -4.88 8.74
N LEU A 160 -0.70 -6.15 8.81
CA LEU A 160 -0.06 -7.12 9.71
C LEU A 160 1.42 -7.35 9.35
N MET A 161 1.75 -7.46 8.06
CA MET A 161 3.14 -7.56 7.61
C MET A 161 3.97 -6.38 8.11
N PHE A 162 3.52 -5.14 7.91
CA PHE A 162 4.24 -3.96 8.39
C PHE A 162 4.31 -3.89 9.92
N GLN A 163 3.29 -4.36 10.64
CA GLN A 163 3.35 -4.47 12.10
C GLN A 163 4.46 -5.42 12.58
N VAL A 164 4.66 -6.54 11.89
CA VAL A 164 5.72 -7.50 12.22
C VAL A 164 7.09 -6.93 11.86
N LEU A 165 7.24 -6.38 10.65
CA LEU A 165 8.50 -5.81 10.16
C LEU A 165 8.99 -4.63 11.00
N CYS A 166 8.07 -3.78 11.46
CA CYS A 166 8.40 -2.57 12.21
C CYS A 166 8.27 -2.74 13.73
N SER A 167 8.12 -3.98 14.21
CA SER A 167 8.06 -4.27 15.64
C SER A 167 9.37 -3.85 16.32
N THR A 168 9.27 -3.14 17.45
CA THR A 168 10.44 -2.77 18.26
C THR A 168 11.14 -3.97 18.89
N THR A 169 10.43 -5.10 19.01
CA THR A 169 10.96 -6.36 19.52
C THR A 169 10.85 -7.42 18.44
N ILE A 170 11.96 -8.08 18.12
CA ILE A 170 11.99 -9.17 17.15
C ILE A 170 11.40 -10.42 17.80
N ASN A 171 10.33 -10.94 17.21
CA ASN A 171 9.77 -12.25 17.55
C ASN A 171 10.08 -13.22 16.40
N ILE A 172 11.05 -14.11 16.63
CA ILE A 172 11.56 -15.04 15.60
C ILE A 172 10.44 -15.85 14.95
N LYS A 173 9.48 -16.33 15.75
CA LYS A 173 8.36 -17.13 15.27
C LYS A 173 7.48 -16.33 14.29
N LYS A 174 7.14 -15.09 14.64
CA LYS A 174 6.34 -14.21 13.76
C LYS A 174 7.07 -13.85 12.47
N VAL A 175 8.40 -13.70 12.54
CA VAL A 175 9.22 -13.42 11.35
C VAL A 175 9.23 -14.62 10.41
N GLN A 176 9.36 -15.85 10.93
CA GLN A 176 9.28 -17.08 10.13
C GLN A 176 7.89 -17.26 9.51
N GLU A 177 6.82 -17.05 10.29
CA GLU A 177 5.44 -17.06 9.79
C GLU A 177 5.23 -16.01 8.68
N LEU A 178 5.86 -14.84 8.80
CA LEU A 178 5.84 -13.82 7.76
C LEU A 178 6.64 -14.24 6.52
N GLU A 179 7.81 -14.83 6.67
CA GLU A 179 8.62 -15.33 5.55
C GLU A 179 7.86 -16.38 4.73
N ASP A 180 7.12 -17.27 5.38
CA ASP A 180 6.29 -18.29 4.72
C ASP A 180 5.06 -17.68 4.01
N SER A 181 4.51 -16.59 4.53
CA SER A 181 3.25 -15.99 4.04
C SER A 181 3.44 -14.79 3.10
N VAL A 182 4.60 -14.13 3.09
CA VAL A 182 4.81 -12.87 2.35
C VAL A 182 4.54 -13.01 0.85
N ALA A 183 4.93 -14.15 0.25
CA ALA A 183 4.65 -14.42 -1.16
C ALA A 183 3.15 -14.48 -1.43
N VAL A 184 2.37 -15.07 -0.51
CA VAL A 184 0.90 -15.14 -0.61
C VAL A 184 0.28 -13.76 -0.45
N ILE A 185 0.75 -12.95 0.50
CA ILE A 185 0.30 -11.57 0.70
C ILE A 185 0.50 -10.74 -0.56
N ILE A 186 1.68 -10.83 -1.18
CA ILE A 186 1.98 -10.12 -2.44
C ILE A 186 1.04 -10.60 -3.55
N CYS A 187 0.86 -11.91 -3.72
CA CYS A 187 -0.07 -12.45 -4.72
C CYS A 187 -1.53 -12.00 -4.46
N ASN A 188 -1.94 -11.84 -3.20
CA ASN A 188 -3.27 -11.33 -2.86
C ASN A 188 -3.42 -9.85 -3.25
N LEU A 189 -2.37 -9.04 -3.08
CA LEU A 189 -2.37 -7.67 -3.58
C LEU A 189 -2.41 -7.62 -5.11
N GLU A 190 -1.64 -8.45 -5.79
CA GLU A 190 -1.62 -8.53 -7.27
C GLU A 190 -3.00 -8.92 -7.83
N LYS A 191 -3.75 -9.77 -7.11
CA LYS A 191 -5.14 -10.12 -7.46
C LYS A 191 -6.10 -8.94 -7.37
N VAL A 192 -5.81 -7.95 -6.54
CA VAL A 192 -6.70 -6.81 -6.28
C VAL A 192 -6.31 -5.60 -7.12
N PHE A 193 -5.04 -5.22 -7.09
CA PHE A 193 -4.55 -3.95 -7.63
C PHE A 193 -3.95 -4.11 -9.04
N PRO A 194 -3.88 -3.01 -9.82
CA PRO A 194 -3.18 -3.00 -11.10
C PRO A 194 -1.65 -3.14 -10.93
N PRO A 195 -0.90 -3.58 -11.96
CA PRO A 195 0.57 -3.68 -11.90
C PRO A 195 1.26 -2.38 -11.45
N THR A 196 0.75 -1.22 -11.87
CA THR A 196 1.27 0.10 -11.51
C THR A 196 1.25 0.43 -10.01
N PHE A 197 0.51 -0.36 -9.23
CA PHE A 197 0.50 -0.28 -7.78
C PHE A 197 1.88 -0.62 -7.17
N PHE A 198 2.63 -1.49 -7.84
CA PHE A 198 3.94 -1.98 -7.40
C PHE A 198 5.12 -1.19 -7.96
N ASP A 199 4.83 -0.12 -8.72
CA ASP A 199 5.83 0.85 -9.21
C ASP A 199 6.31 1.82 -8.12
#